data_AF-A0A151P2D5-F1
#
_entry.id   AF-A0A151P2D5-F1
#
_cell.length_a   1.000
_cell.length_b   1.000
_cell.length_c   1.000
_cell.angle_alpha   90.00
_cell.angle_beta   90.00
_cell.angle_gamma   90.00
#
_symmetry.space_group_name_H-M   'P 1'
#
loop_
_entity.id
_entity.type
_entity.pdbx_description
1 polymer ?
#
loop_
_entity_poly.entity_id
_entity_poly.type
_entity_poly.pdbx_seq_one_letter_code
_entity_poly.pdbx_strand_id
1 'polypeptide(L)'
;MGAVASVSVCALLGGVVLAQYIFTVKKRTGRKTKIIEMQEEFSFAPAAAPEKPSACMQALRLWTLFATCAVAVGQNQGQKNQECPKLNAQMPEFQKKTVHIKDPGRVEEIICGLIKGGAAKLQIITDFDMTLSRFSYNGKRCPTCHNIIDNCKLITEECRKKLLQLKETYYAIEIDPNLSIEEKYPYMVEWYNKSHTLLIEQGLQKDKFAAIVRESDVMLKEGYENFFDKLNEHNIPVFIFSAGIGDVLEEVIHQAGVYHSNVKVVSNFMDFDENGVLKGFKGELIHVYNKHDGALKNTEYFKQLKDNSNIILLGDSQGDLSMADGVANVEHILKIGYLNDKVDELLEKYMDSYDIVLVKDESLDVANSILQKIL
;
A
#
# COMPACT_ATOMS: atom_id res chain seq x y z
N MET A 1 -47.06 20.79 17.41
CA MET A 1 -48.17 19.89 17.80
C MET A 1 -47.85 18.52 17.22
N GLY A 2 -47.69 17.42 17.92
CA GLY A 2 -47.74 17.06 19.32
C GLY A 2 -47.36 15.57 19.35
N ALA A 3 -46.46 15.18 20.26
CA ALA A 3 -46.03 13.81 20.45
C ALA A 3 -47.16 12.97 21.07
N VAL A 4 -47.21 11.67 20.75
CA VAL A 4 -47.81 10.67 21.64
C VAL A 4 -46.81 9.53 21.80
N ALA A 5 -46.35 9.38 23.04
CA ALA A 5 -45.60 8.25 23.53
C ALA A 5 -46.56 7.13 23.94
N SER A 6 -46.14 5.87 23.81
CA SER A 6 -46.59 4.82 24.73
C SER A 6 -45.39 3.96 25.12
N VAL A 7 -45.14 3.94 26.43
CA VAL A 7 -44.16 3.08 27.11
C VAL A 7 -44.90 1.83 27.59
N SER A 8 -44.25 0.66 27.54
CA SER A 8 -44.49 -0.42 28.50
C SER A 8 -43.20 -1.23 28.70
N VAL A 9 -43.05 -1.71 29.94
CA VAL A 9 -41.82 -1.93 30.69
C VAL A 9 -41.40 -3.42 30.72
N CYS A 10 -40.07 -3.61 30.74
CA CYS A 10 -39.22 -4.72 31.25
C CYS A 10 -39.61 -6.20 31.14
N ALA A 11 -38.67 -7.03 30.65
CA ALA A 11 -37.80 -7.86 31.52
C ALA A 11 -36.66 -8.53 30.71
N LEU A 12 -35.49 -8.63 31.33
CA LEU A 12 -34.23 -9.24 30.84
C LEU A 12 -34.37 -10.73 30.47
N LEU A 13 -33.58 -11.19 29.49
CA LEU A 13 -32.56 -12.25 29.63
C LEU A 13 -32.10 -12.78 28.25
N GLY A 14 -30.80 -12.68 27.97
CA GLY A 14 -30.05 -13.68 27.19
C GLY A 14 -30.05 -13.62 25.66
N GLY A 15 -28.90 -13.24 25.09
CA GLY A 15 -28.22 -14.08 24.09
C GLY A 15 -28.59 -13.93 22.61
N VAL A 16 -27.57 -13.52 21.85
CA VAL A 16 -27.22 -13.97 20.48
C VAL A 16 -28.01 -13.40 19.28
N VAL A 17 -27.22 -12.70 18.47
CA VAL A 17 -27.45 -12.23 17.10
C VAL A 17 -27.58 -13.41 16.13
N LEU A 18 -28.57 -13.39 15.23
CA LEU A 18 -28.35 -13.73 13.82
C LEU A 18 -29.44 -13.15 12.91
N ALA A 19 -29.13 -12.04 12.24
CA ALA A 19 -29.93 -11.51 11.16
C ALA A 19 -29.67 -12.33 9.88
N GLN A 20 -30.63 -13.13 9.46
CA GLN A 20 -30.66 -13.71 8.11
C GLN A 20 -31.52 -12.82 7.20
N TYR A 21 -30.86 -12.05 6.33
CA TYR A 21 -31.50 -11.41 5.19
C TYR A 21 -31.78 -12.47 4.12
N ILE A 22 -33.05 -12.82 3.93
CA ILE A 22 -33.52 -13.67 2.84
C ILE A 22 -33.95 -12.75 1.68
N PHE A 23 -33.19 -12.76 0.59
CA PHE A 23 -33.63 -12.21 -0.70
C PHE A 23 -34.48 -13.26 -1.43
N THR A 24 -35.79 -13.03 -1.50
CA THR A 24 -36.71 -13.83 -2.33
C THR A 24 -36.63 -13.39 -3.80
N VAL A 25 -36.07 -14.24 -4.66
CA VAL A 25 -36.16 -14.11 -6.13
C VAL A 25 -37.45 -14.76 -6.63
N LYS A 26 -38.17 -14.02 -7.47
CA LYS A 26 -39.51 -14.27 -7.99
C LYS A 26 -39.49 -15.35 -9.09
N LYS A 27 -40.32 -16.39 -8.93
CA LYS A 27 -40.62 -17.48 -9.89
C LYS A 27 -41.06 -16.97 -11.27
N ARG A 28 -40.55 -17.60 -12.34
CA ARG A 28 -41.30 -17.83 -13.60
C ARG A 28 -40.97 -19.19 -14.23
N THR A 29 -41.96 -20.08 -14.17
CA THR A 29 -42.46 -21.00 -15.22
C THR A 29 -41.49 -21.87 -16.05
N GLY A 30 -41.39 -23.15 -15.66
CA GLY A 30 -41.98 -24.30 -16.37
C GLY A 30 -41.46 -24.72 -17.75
N ARG A 31 -40.81 -25.89 -17.82
CA ARG A 31 -40.94 -26.86 -18.92
C ARG A 31 -40.56 -28.29 -18.47
N LYS A 32 -41.42 -29.26 -18.80
CA LYS A 32 -41.29 -30.71 -18.54
C LYS A 32 -40.34 -31.36 -19.55
N THR A 33 -39.49 -32.31 -19.13
CA THR A 33 -39.36 -33.63 -19.80
C THR A 33 -38.56 -34.68 -19.01
N LYS A 34 -39.20 -35.86 -18.91
CA LYS A 34 -38.70 -37.25 -18.96
C LYS A 34 -37.74 -37.85 -17.91
N ILE A 35 -38.28 -38.92 -17.33
CA ILE A 35 -37.70 -40.04 -16.58
C ILE A 35 -36.81 -40.89 -17.49
N ILE A 36 -35.62 -41.28 -17.02
CA ILE A 36 -34.92 -42.54 -17.32
C ILE A 36 -34.25 -43.00 -16.01
N GLU A 37 -34.60 -44.22 -15.58
CA GLU A 37 -33.95 -44.98 -14.51
C GLU A 37 -32.52 -45.36 -14.88
N MET A 38 -31.63 -45.52 -13.90
CA MET A 38 -30.87 -46.76 -13.74
C MET A 38 -30.22 -46.81 -12.35
N GLN A 39 -30.42 -47.96 -11.72
CA GLN A 39 -29.91 -48.40 -10.42
C GLN A 39 -28.38 -48.51 -10.44
N GLU A 40 -27.75 -48.30 -9.29
CA GLU A 40 -26.84 -49.32 -8.75
C GLU A 40 -26.76 -49.20 -7.22
N GLU A 41 -27.04 -50.33 -6.59
CA GLU A 41 -26.96 -50.60 -5.16
C GLU A 41 -25.50 -50.76 -4.74
N PHE A 42 -25.12 -50.36 -3.52
CA PHE A 42 -24.34 -51.22 -2.63
C PHE A 42 -24.56 -50.81 -1.16
N SER A 43 -24.58 -51.86 -0.34
CA SER A 43 -25.26 -52.03 0.94
C SER A 43 -24.47 -51.65 2.20
N PHE A 44 -25.24 -51.41 3.27
CA PHE A 44 -24.95 -51.22 4.70
C PHE A 44 -23.96 -52.24 5.33
N ALA A 45 -22.94 -51.80 6.09
CA ALA A 45 -22.86 -51.65 7.59
C ALA A 45 -22.31 -52.91 8.33
N PRO A 46 -22.00 -52.94 9.65
CA PRO A 46 -21.94 -51.91 10.70
C PRO A 46 -20.71 -51.97 11.66
N ALA A 47 -20.79 -51.16 12.72
CA ALA A 47 -19.89 -50.83 13.84
C ALA A 47 -19.38 -51.96 14.77
N ALA A 48 -18.35 -51.62 15.59
CA ALA A 48 -18.24 -52.09 16.98
C ALA A 48 -17.30 -51.19 17.83
N ALA A 49 -17.75 -50.83 19.03
CA ALA A 49 -16.97 -50.43 20.20
C ALA A 49 -17.20 -51.48 21.30
N PRO A 50 -16.22 -51.72 22.20
CA PRO A 50 -16.45 -51.62 23.67
C PRO A 50 -15.16 -51.11 24.39
N GLU A 51 -15.02 -50.77 25.67
CA GLU A 51 -15.81 -50.70 26.90
C GLU A 51 -14.98 -49.90 27.94
N LYS A 52 -15.62 -49.37 29.00
CA LYS A 52 -14.99 -48.73 30.17
C LYS A 52 -14.53 -49.77 31.21
N PRO A 53 -13.61 -49.39 32.13
CA PRO A 53 -13.73 -49.82 33.52
C PRO A 53 -13.74 -48.67 34.54
N SER A 54 -14.77 -48.71 35.40
CA SER A 54 -14.81 -48.61 36.87
C SER A 54 -13.95 -47.60 37.65
N ALA A 55 -14.65 -46.85 38.51
CA ALA A 55 -14.13 -45.99 39.54
C ALA A 55 -13.75 -46.78 40.82
N CYS A 56 -12.46 -46.82 41.17
CA CYS A 56 -11.98 -46.84 42.55
C CYS A 56 -10.46 -46.66 42.54
N MET A 57 -9.92 -45.90 43.50
CA MET A 57 -8.49 -45.64 43.73
C MET A 57 -7.78 -44.73 42.71
N GLN A 58 -7.92 -43.42 42.90
CA GLN A 58 -6.77 -42.50 43.02
C GLN A 58 -7.22 -41.15 43.58
N ALA A 59 -7.95 -41.19 44.70
CA ALA A 59 -8.17 -40.04 45.56
C ALA A 59 -6.92 -39.82 46.42
N LEU A 60 -5.82 -39.34 45.83
CA LEU A 60 -4.68 -38.79 46.58
C LEU A 60 -3.71 -37.94 45.74
N ARG A 61 -4.19 -37.13 44.79
CA ARG A 61 -3.36 -36.08 44.11
C ARG A 61 -4.19 -34.88 43.64
N LEU A 62 -5.03 -34.33 44.51
CA LEU A 62 -5.84 -33.13 44.19
C LEU A 62 -5.99 -32.14 45.35
N TRP A 63 -5.07 -32.19 46.33
CA TRP A 63 -5.03 -31.26 47.47
C TRP A 63 -3.77 -30.37 47.51
N THR A 64 -3.05 -30.25 46.39
CA THR A 64 -1.90 -29.33 46.25
C THR A 64 -2.03 -28.34 45.09
N LEU A 65 -3.22 -28.20 44.49
CA LEU A 65 -3.47 -27.19 43.44
C LEU A 65 -4.60 -26.18 43.77
N PHE A 66 -5.10 -26.17 45.01
CA PHE A 66 -6.11 -25.19 45.45
C PHE A 66 -5.63 -24.24 46.57
N ALA A 67 -4.34 -24.28 46.92
CA ALA A 67 -3.73 -23.38 47.91
C ALA A 67 -2.79 -22.32 47.29
N THR A 68 -2.84 -22.10 45.98
CA THR A 68 -2.12 -21.01 45.29
C THR A 68 -3.02 -20.06 44.49
N CYS A 69 -4.35 -20.23 44.56
CA CYS A 69 -5.32 -19.31 43.93
C CYS A 69 -6.07 -18.40 44.93
N ALA A 70 -5.65 -18.33 46.20
CA ALA A 70 -6.32 -17.49 47.21
C ALA A 70 -5.41 -16.44 47.88
N VAL A 71 -4.23 -16.16 47.32
CA VAL A 71 -3.37 -15.03 47.75
C VAL A 71 -2.93 -14.23 46.51
N ALA A 72 -3.91 -13.65 45.82
CA ALA A 72 -3.68 -12.55 44.87
C ALA A 72 -4.94 -11.66 44.70
N VAL A 73 -5.85 -11.69 45.68
CA VAL A 73 -6.97 -10.72 45.77
C VAL A 73 -6.56 -9.69 46.81
N GLY A 74 -5.79 -8.70 46.38
CA GLY A 74 -5.33 -7.64 47.26
C GLY A 74 -4.14 -6.88 46.69
N GLN A 75 -4.36 -6.13 45.62
CA GLN A 75 -3.70 -4.86 45.28
C GLN A 75 -4.15 -4.42 43.89
N ASN A 76 -5.33 -3.80 43.83
CA ASN A 76 -5.76 -3.03 42.66
C ASN A 76 -5.14 -1.63 42.82
N GLN A 77 -3.84 -1.51 42.50
CA GLN A 77 -3.16 -0.23 42.34
C GLN A 77 -2.83 -0.04 40.86
N GLY A 78 -3.50 0.94 40.26
CA GLY A 78 -3.13 1.64 39.03
C GLY A 78 -2.62 0.78 37.87
N GLN A 79 -3.47 0.54 36.87
CA GLN A 79 -2.96 0.42 35.49
C GLN A 79 -2.17 1.70 35.19
N LYS A 80 -0.84 1.61 35.32
CA LYS A 80 0.06 2.57 34.67
C LYS A 80 -0.21 2.40 33.18
N ASN A 81 -0.75 3.44 32.55
CA ASN A 81 -0.53 3.66 31.13
C ASN A 81 0.97 3.50 30.91
N GLN A 82 1.37 2.46 30.19
CA GLN A 82 2.75 2.31 29.75
C GLN A 82 2.93 3.42 28.71
N GLU A 83 3.41 4.59 29.16
CA GLU A 83 3.78 5.70 28.26
C GLU A 83 4.70 5.11 27.19
N CYS A 84 4.29 5.17 25.91
CA CYS A 84 5.22 4.92 24.81
C CYS A 84 6.38 5.92 25.02
N PRO A 85 7.63 5.46 25.12
CA PRO A 85 8.76 6.36 25.27
C PRO A 85 8.80 7.34 24.09
N LYS A 86 9.07 8.62 24.37
CA LYS A 86 9.10 9.69 23.36
C LYS A 86 9.92 9.25 22.14
N LEU A 87 9.35 9.37 20.94
CA LEU A 87 9.90 8.88 19.68
C LEU A 87 11.35 9.38 19.45
N ASN A 88 11.58 10.64 19.85
CA ASN A 88 12.87 11.33 19.76
C ASN A 88 14.01 10.69 20.58
N ALA A 89 13.70 9.94 21.64
CA ALA A 89 14.72 9.35 22.51
C ALA A 89 15.19 7.96 22.04
N GLN A 90 14.44 7.28 21.16
CA GLN A 90 14.70 5.89 20.76
C GLN A 90 14.87 5.67 19.26
N MET A 91 14.65 6.70 18.44
CA MET A 91 14.78 6.65 16.98
C MET A 91 15.62 7.85 16.51
N PRO A 92 16.96 7.76 16.50
CA PRO A 92 17.84 8.87 16.14
C PRO A 92 17.60 9.40 14.71
N GLU A 93 17.05 8.58 13.83
CA GLU A 93 16.67 8.95 12.46
C GLU A 93 15.66 10.10 12.44
N PHE A 94 14.81 10.21 13.45
CA PHE A 94 13.82 11.29 13.59
C PHE A 94 14.43 12.61 14.09
N GLN A 95 15.70 12.61 14.49
CA GLN A 95 16.44 13.82 14.89
C GLN A 95 17.16 14.48 13.70
N LYS A 96 17.10 13.88 12.51
CA LYS A 96 17.68 14.48 11.30
C LYS A 96 16.98 15.80 10.99
N LYS A 97 17.76 16.79 10.52
CA LYS A 97 17.23 18.10 10.10
C LYS A 97 16.26 18.02 8.91
N THR A 98 16.28 16.91 8.19
CA THR A 98 15.39 16.62 7.07
C THR A 98 14.00 16.19 7.54
N VAL A 99 13.80 15.86 8.82
CA VAL A 99 12.54 15.33 9.35
C VAL A 99 11.70 16.46 9.94
N HIS A 100 10.51 16.63 9.38
CA HIS A 100 9.52 17.60 9.83
C HIS A 100 8.21 16.88 10.17
N ILE A 101 7.71 17.09 11.38
CA ILE A 101 6.50 16.45 11.89
C ILE A 101 5.64 17.53 12.53
N LYS A 102 4.39 17.66 12.06
CA LYS A 102 3.44 18.65 12.59
C LYS A 102 2.90 18.25 13.96
N ASP A 103 2.53 16.97 14.11
CA ASP A 103 1.98 16.41 15.35
C ASP A 103 2.75 15.14 15.76
N PRO A 104 3.81 15.28 16.57
CA PRO A 104 4.61 14.14 17.02
C PRO A 104 3.83 13.14 17.87
N GLY A 105 2.85 13.61 18.66
CA GLY A 105 2.04 12.73 19.51
C GLY A 105 1.16 11.80 18.68
N ARG A 106 0.54 12.33 17.62
CA ARG A 106 -0.19 11.52 16.64
C ARG A 106 0.72 10.52 15.92
N VAL A 107 1.92 10.93 15.50
CA VAL A 107 2.88 10.02 14.86
C VAL A 107 3.29 8.89 15.81
N GLU A 108 3.52 9.20 17.10
CA GLU A 108 3.79 8.20 18.15
C GLU A 108 2.65 7.19 18.28
N GLU A 109 1.40 7.66 18.34
CA GLU A 109 0.22 6.81 18.44
C GLU A 109 0.09 5.87 17.24
N ILE A 110 0.27 6.39 16.02
CA ILE A 110 0.21 5.60 14.79
C ILE A 110 1.31 4.53 14.81
N ILE A 111 2.57 4.90 15.08
CA ILE A 111 3.69 3.96 15.10
C ILE A 111 3.49 2.90 16.21
N CYS A 112 3.02 3.27 17.41
CA CYS A 112 2.71 2.30 18.45
C CYS A 112 1.56 1.34 18.01
N GLY A 113 0.61 1.81 17.20
CA GLY A 113 -0.40 0.98 16.54
C GLY A 113 0.17 0.01 15.49
N LEU A 114 1.08 0.49 14.64
CA LEU A 114 1.79 -0.34 13.65
C LEU A 114 2.59 -1.46 14.34
N ILE A 115 3.34 -1.12 15.40
CA ILE A 115 4.13 -2.09 16.19
C ILE A 115 3.22 -3.15 16.83
N LYS A 116 2.09 -2.75 17.40
CA LYS A 116 1.12 -3.68 18.00
C LYS A 116 0.52 -4.66 16.99
N GLY A 117 0.33 -4.22 15.74
CA GLY A 117 -0.18 -5.09 14.67
C GLY A 117 0.87 -6.03 14.09
N GLY A 118 2.15 -5.61 14.12
CA GLY A 118 3.27 -6.40 13.61
C GLY A 118 3.16 -6.72 12.12
N ALA A 119 3.98 -7.67 11.66
CA ALA A 119 4.04 -8.12 10.27
C ALA A 119 2.68 -8.55 9.70
N ALA A 120 1.88 -9.28 10.49
CA ALA A 120 0.62 -9.89 10.04
C ALA A 120 -0.44 -8.88 9.58
N LYS A 121 -0.36 -7.63 10.05
CA LYS A 121 -1.29 -6.55 9.67
C LYS A 121 -0.68 -5.54 8.71
N LEU A 122 0.62 -5.59 8.45
CA LEU A 122 1.30 -4.53 7.70
C LEU A 122 1.16 -4.75 6.18
N GLN A 123 0.99 -3.65 5.44
CA GLN A 123 1.24 -3.56 4.01
C GLN A 123 1.88 -2.21 3.67
N ILE A 124 2.63 -2.16 2.58
CA ILE A 124 3.28 -0.96 2.06
C ILE A 124 2.58 -0.50 0.79
N ILE A 125 2.29 0.80 0.70
CA ILE A 125 1.79 1.45 -0.51
C ILE A 125 2.74 2.60 -0.82
N THR A 126 3.36 2.59 -1.99
CA THR A 126 4.43 3.55 -2.28
C THR A 126 4.39 4.03 -3.72
N ASP A 127 4.67 5.31 -3.93
CA ASP A 127 5.12 5.77 -5.25
C ASP A 127 6.54 5.23 -5.54
N PHE A 128 7.03 5.44 -6.76
CA PHE A 128 8.37 5.06 -7.18
C PHE A 128 9.28 6.24 -7.49
N ASP A 129 8.87 7.12 -8.41
CA ASP A 129 9.76 8.15 -8.93
C ASP A 129 9.95 9.25 -7.88
N MET A 130 11.18 9.55 -7.50
CA MET A 130 11.54 10.54 -6.46
C MET A 130 11.09 10.18 -5.03
N THR A 131 10.35 9.09 -4.86
CA THR A 131 10.00 8.46 -3.57
C THR A 131 10.93 7.29 -3.24
N LEU A 132 11.00 6.26 -4.10
CA LEU A 132 11.95 5.15 -3.97
C LEU A 132 13.23 5.41 -4.76
N SER A 133 13.11 6.12 -5.89
CA SER A 133 14.27 6.67 -6.60
C SER A 133 14.69 8.02 -6.02
N ARG A 134 15.97 8.36 -6.17
CA ARG A 134 16.51 9.65 -5.72
C ARG A 134 15.96 10.78 -6.57
N PHE A 135 15.82 11.95 -5.96
CA PHE A 135 15.53 13.16 -6.70
C PHE A 135 16.80 13.74 -7.33
N SER A 136 17.93 13.68 -6.62
CA SER A 136 19.21 14.21 -7.07
C SER A 136 20.41 13.43 -6.51
N TYR A 137 21.54 13.53 -7.21
CA TYR A 137 22.82 13.00 -6.78
C TYR A 137 23.94 13.95 -7.21
N ASN A 138 24.82 14.33 -6.27
CA ASN A 138 25.93 15.26 -6.50
C ASN A 138 25.53 16.57 -7.22
N GLY A 139 24.36 17.13 -6.85
CA GLY A 139 23.84 18.37 -7.42
C GLY A 139 23.19 18.24 -8.81
N LYS A 140 23.15 17.04 -9.39
CA LYS A 140 22.43 16.74 -10.64
C LYS A 140 21.10 16.05 -10.32
N ARG A 141 20.02 16.44 -11.00
CA ARG A 141 18.72 15.75 -10.89
C ARG A 141 18.81 14.34 -11.46
N CYS A 142 18.34 13.35 -10.72
CA CYS A 142 18.23 11.97 -11.16
C CYS A 142 17.03 11.78 -12.10
N PRO A 143 17.08 10.81 -13.02
CA PRO A 143 16.00 10.59 -13.96
C PRO A 143 14.80 9.89 -13.30
N THR A 144 13.59 10.32 -13.64
CA THR A 144 12.36 9.51 -13.48
C THR A 144 12.35 8.34 -14.50
N CYS A 145 11.39 7.41 -14.39
CA CYS A 145 11.19 6.36 -15.38
C CYS A 145 11.05 6.89 -16.81
N HIS A 146 10.29 7.98 -17.01
CA HIS A 146 10.22 8.66 -18.31
C HIS A 146 11.57 9.23 -18.72
N ASN A 147 12.27 9.92 -17.82
CA ASN A 147 13.55 10.53 -18.15
C ASN A 147 14.67 9.52 -18.43
N ILE A 148 14.56 8.26 -17.98
CA ILE A 148 15.45 7.17 -18.41
C ILE A 148 15.29 6.96 -19.93
N ILE A 149 14.06 6.95 -20.43
CA ILE A 149 13.78 6.80 -21.86
C ILE A 149 14.14 8.08 -22.61
N ASP A 150 13.66 9.25 -22.17
CA ASP A 150 13.90 10.54 -22.82
C ASP A 150 15.40 10.77 -23.06
N ASN A 151 16.23 10.31 -22.12
CA ASN A 151 17.66 10.51 -22.17
C ASN A 151 18.45 9.43 -22.92
N CYS A 152 17.82 8.31 -23.28
CA CYS A 152 18.53 7.17 -23.88
C CYS A 152 18.99 7.45 -25.32
N LYS A 153 19.91 6.63 -25.82
CA LYS A 153 20.53 6.79 -27.15
C LYS A 153 19.55 6.55 -28.31
N LEU A 154 18.39 5.94 -28.06
CA LEU A 154 17.38 5.67 -29.08
C LEU A 154 16.48 6.88 -29.35
N ILE A 155 16.43 7.85 -28.44
CA ILE A 155 15.66 9.08 -28.63
C ILE A 155 16.49 10.08 -29.44
N THR A 156 15.95 10.50 -30.59
CA THR A 156 16.56 11.53 -31.43
C THR A 156 16.68 12.86 -30.68
N GLU A 157 17.70 13.66 -31.04
CA GLU A 157 17.89 15.01 -30.47
C GLU A 157 16.67 15.92 -30.68
N GLU A 158 15.97 15.78 -31.81
CA GLU A 158 14.73 16.53 -32.07
C GLU A 158 13.62 16.13 -31.10
N CYS A 159 13.39 14.83 -30.90
CA CYS A 159 12.39 14.34 -29.97
C CYS A 159 12.72 14.75 -28.53
N ARG A 160 13.99 14.64 -28.13
CA ARG A 160 14.46 15.08 -26.81
C ARG A 160 14.15 16.55 -26.54
N LYS A 161 14.34 17.43 -27.53
CA LYS A 161 13.97 18.85 -27.41
C LYS A 161 12.46 19.04 -27.23
N LYS A 162 11.62 18.29 -27.96
CA LYS A 162 10.16 18.34 -27.80
C LYS A 162 9.74 17.86 -26.41
N LEU A 163 10.30 16.75 -25.93
CA LEU A 163 10.05 16.21 -24.59
C LEU A 163 10.46 17.19 -23.49
N LEU A 164 11.63 17.85 -23.64
CA LEU A 164 12.07 18.89 -22.71
C LEU A 164 11.12 20.09 -22.69
N GLN A 165 10.67 20.58 -23.85
CA GLN A 165 9.69 21.67 -23.93
C GLN A 165 8.35 21.31 -23.27
N LEU A 166 7.88 20.08 -23.45
CA LEU A 166 6.69 19.59 -22.74
C LEU A 166 6.94 19.62 -21.22
N LYS A 167 8.06 19.07 -20.75
CA LYS A 167 8.42 19.06 -19.33
C LYS A 167 8.46 20.48 -18.75
N GLU A 168 9.13 21.42 -19.39
CA GLU A 168 9.22 22.81 -18.93
C GLU A 168 7.84 23.47 -18.79
N THR A 169 6.93 23.18 -19.74
CA THR A 169 5.57 23.72 -19.72
C THR A 169 4.72 23.09 -18.62
N TYR A 170 4.64 21.76 -18.58
CA TYR A 170 3.67 21.05 -17.75
C TYR A 170 4.14 20.83 -16.32
N TYR A 171 5.45 20.66 -16.07
CA TYR A 171 5.97 20.55 -14.71
C TYR A 171 5.73 21.85 -13.93
N ALA A 172 5.84 23.02 -14.58
CA ALA A 172 5.52 24.30 -13.96
C ALA A 172 4.06 24.37 -13.48
N ILE A 173 3.13 23.79 -14.24
CA ILE A 173 1.70 23.68 -13.90
C ILE A 173 1.49 22.66 -12.77
N GLU A 174 2.13 21.49 -12.85
CA GLU A 174 2.06 20.44 -11.83
C GLU A 174 2.43 20.99 -10.45
N ILE A 175 3.50 21.77 -10.35
CA ILE A 175 4.01 22.29 -9.08
C ILE A 175 3.49 23.70 -8.73
N ASP A 176 2.53 24.23 -9.48
CA ASP A 176 1.98 25.57 -9.21
C ASP A 176 1.12 25.54 -7.93
N PRO A 177 1.50 26.24 -6.85
CA PRO A 177 0.71 26.22 -5.61
C PRO A 177 -0.64 26.93 -5.75
N ASN A 178 -0.83 27.76 -6.79
CA ASN A 178 -2.03 28.57 -7.00
C ASN A 178 -3.14 27.84 -7.77
N LEU A 179 -2.81 26.72 -8.42
CA LEU A 179 -3.78 25.92 -9.17
C LEU A 179 -4.31 24.77 -8.30
N SER A 180 -5.61 24.54 -8.36
CA SER A 180 -6.25 23.38 -7.74
C SER A 180 -5.87 22.08 -8.44
N ILE A 181 -6.10 20.94 -7.78
CA ILE A 181 -5.85 19.62 -8.40
C ILE A 181 -6.74 19.44 -9.64
N GLU A 182 -8.01 19.86 -9.55
CA GLU A 182 -8.99 19.81 -10.62
C GLU A 182 -8.57 20.65 -11.83
N GLU A 183 -7.99 21.83 -11.60
CA GLU A 183 -7.47 22.71 -12.65
C GLU A 183 -6.24 22.10 -13.34
N LYS A 184 -5.36 21.43 -12.59
CA LYS A 184 -4.16 20.78 -13.12
C LYS A 184 -4.45 19.47 -13.86
N TYR A 185 -5.53 18.78 -13.49
CA TYR A 185 -5.89 17.46 -14.02
C TYR A 185 -5.84 17.37 -15.56
N PRO A 186 -6.57 18.22 -16.33
CA PRO A 186 -6.56 18.12 -17.79
C PRO A 186 -5.16 18.36 -18.40
N TYR A 187 -4.33 19.20 -17.77
CA TYR A 187 -2.95 19.44 -18.22
C TYR A 187 -2.07 18.21 -18.02
N MET A 188 -2.25 17.46 -16.93
CA MET A 188 -1.52 16.21 -16.72
C MET A 188 -1.93 15.15 -17.75
N VAL A 189 -3.23 15.02 -18.03
CA VAL A 189 -3.70 14.13 -19.12
C VAL A 189 -3.07 14.53 -20.46
N GLU A 190 -3.04 15.82 -20.79
CA GLU A 190 -2.46 16.31 -22.03
C GLU A 190 -0.95 16.04 -22.10
N TRP A 191 -0.22 16.33 -21.02
CA TRP A 191 1.23 16.15 -20.96
C TRP A 191 1.63 14.69 -21.22
N TYR A 192 1.01 13.77 -20.48
CA TYR A 192 1.34 12.36 -20.57
C TYR A 192 1.01 11.80 -21.96
N ASN A 193 -0.15 12.14 -22.52
CA ASN A 193 -0.52 11.72 -23.87
C ASN A 193 0.44 12.25 -24.94
N LYS A 194 0.85 13.52 -24.86
CA LYS A 194 1.83 14.10 -25.78
C LYS A 194 3.20 13.42 -25.63
N SER A 195 3.66 13.23 -24.40
CA SER A 195 4.94 12.57 -24.11
C SER A 195 4.94 11.13 -24.64
N HIS A 196 3.93 10.34 -24.31
CA HIS A 196 3.78 8.95 -24.76
C HIS A 196 3.68 8.85 -26.29
N THR A 197 2.97 9.75 -26.95
CA THR A 197 2.90 9.80 -28.43
C THR A 197 4.29 9.99 -29.03
N LEU A 198 5.08 10.94 -28.52
CA LEU A 198 6.44 11.17 -28.99
C LEU A 198 7.34 9.94 -28.78
N LEU A 199 7.18 9.20 -27.67
CA LEU A 199 7.93 7.97 -27.42
C LEU A 199 7.55 6.85 -28.40
N ILE A 200 6.26 6.69 -28.71
CA ILE A 200 5.77 5.71 -29.69
C ILE A 200 6.35 6.03 -31.08
N GLU A 201 6.39 7.30 -31.48
CA GLU A 201 6.95 7.74 -32.76
C GLU A 201 8.45 7.41 -32.92
N GLN A 202 9.19 7.17 -31.82
CA GLN A 202 10.60 6.74 -31.90
C GLN A 202 10.78 5.24 -32.19
N GLY A 203 9.70 4.44 -32.21
CA GLY A 203 9.77 3.02 -32.57
C GLY A 203 10.64 2.20 -31.61
N LEU A 204 10.51 2.45 -30.30
CA LEU A 204 11.35 1.81 -29.27
C LEU A 204 11.15 0.29 -29.23
N GLN A 205 12.25 -0.45 -29.21
CA GLN A 205 12.25 -1.92 -29.20
C GLN A 205 12.32 -2.47 -27.78
N LYS A 206 11.42 -3.39 -27.43
CA LYS A 206 11.31 -3.97 -26.08
C LYS A 206 12.63 -4.58 -25.58
N ASP A 207 13.36 -5.25 -26.45
CA ASP A 207 14.63 -5.93 -26.11
C ASP A 207 15.77 -4.97 -25.72
N LYS A 208 15.60 -3.65 -25.92
CA LYS A 208 16.59 -2.64 -25.57
C LYS A 208 16.43 -2.07 -24.16
N PHE A 209 15.28 -2.27 -23.52
CA PHE A 209 14.96 -1.62 -22.24
C PHE A 209 15.94 -1.99 -21.12
N ALA A 210 16.37 -3.25 -21.05
CA ALA A 210 17.39 -3.68 -20.10
C ALA A 210 18.72 -2.92 -20.26
N ALA A 211 19.15 -2.68 -21.50
CA ALA A 211 20.36 -1.90 -21.77
C ALA A 211 20.15 -0.41 -21.46
N ILE A 212 18.99 0.15 -21.83
CA ILE A 212 18.63 1.54 -21.55
C ILE A 212 18.68 1.85 -20.06
N VAL A 213 18.08 0.99 -19.23
CA VAL A 213 18.08 1.16 -17.77
C VAL A 213 19.50 1.07 -17.21
N ARG A 214 20.28 0.06 -17.64
CA ARG A 214 21.65 -0.17 -17.16
C ARG A 214 22.60 0.98 -17.49
N GLU A 215 22.38 1.64 -18.62
CA GLU A 215 23.19 2.78 -19.08
C GLU A 215 22.70 4.13 -18.54
N SER A 216 21.58 4.15 -17.79
CA SER A 216 20.99 5.37 -17.25
C SER A 216 21.64 5.80 -15.92
N ASP A 217 21.38 7.04 -15.52
CA ASP A 217 21.82 7.61 -14.24
C ASP A 217 20.80 7.37 -13.09
N VAL A 218 19.90 6.39 -13.23
CA VAL A 218 18.89 6.10 -12.20
C VAL A 218 19.56 5.64 -10.90
N MET A 219 19.05 6.13 -9.77
CA MET A 219 19.53 5.73 -8.45
C MET A 219 18.34 5.52 -7.52
N LEU A 220 18.35 4.42 -6.77
CA LEU A 220 17.44 4.21 -5.66
C LEU A 220 17.93 4.99 -4.43
N LYS A 221 17.00 5.39 -3.55
CA LYS A 221 17.33 6.04 -2.28
C LYS A 221 18.21 5.13 -1.42
N GLU A 222 19.07 5.73 -0.63
CA GLU A 222 19.96 5.00 0.29
C GLU A 222 19.16 4.10 1.24
N GLY A 223 19.63 2.86 1.42
CA GLY A 223 18.96 1.87 2.27
C GLY A 223 17.82 1.11 1.59
N TYR A 224 17.70 1.17 0.26
CA TYR A 224 16.66 0.45 -0.49
C TYR A 224 16.80 -1.07 -0.35
N GLU A 225 18.02 -1.61 -0.30
CA GLU A 225 18.24 -3.05 -0.14
C GLU A 225 17.58 -3.54 1.15
N ASN A 226 17.92 -2.93 2.28
CA ASN A 226 17.33 -3.25 3.58
C ASN A 226 15.80 -3.06 3.60
N PHE A 227 15.30 -2.03 2.92
CA PHE A 227 13.86 -1.79 2.83
C PHE A 227 13.16 -2.96 2.14
N PHE A 228 13.59 -3.32 0.94
CA PHE A 228 12.94 -4.39 0.17
C PHE A 228 13.18 -5.78 0.77
N ASP A 229 14.41 -6.05 1.21
CA ASP A 229 14.79 -7.37 1.73
C ASP A 229 14.05 -7.67 3.03
N LYS A 230 13.99 -6.71 3.97
CA LYS A 230 13.26 -6.93 5.23
C LYS A 230 11.76 -7.12 5.01
N LEU A 231 11.17 -6.38 4.06
CA LEU A 231 9.77 -6.55 3.69
C LEU A 231 9.52 -7.95 3.09
N ASN A 232 10.42 -8.42 2.23
CA ASN A 232 10.32 -9.75 1.63
C ASN A 232 10.53 -10.88 2.65
N GLU A 233 11.52 -10.77 3.55
CA GLU A 233 11.78 -11.75 4.62
C GLU A 233 10.54 -12.02 5.49
N HIS A 234 9.74 -10.99 5.73
CA HIS A 234 8.50 -11.07 6.51
C HIS A 234 7.24 -11.22 5.63
N ASN A 235 7.38 -11.39 4.32
CA ASN A 235 6.30 -11.48 3.33
C ASN A 235 5.29 -10.31 3.41
N ILE A 236 5.78 -9.10 3.68
CA ILE A 236 4.96 -7.90 3.73
C ILE A 236 4.57 -7.51 2.31
N PRO A 237 3.27 -7.38 1.97
CA PRO A 237 2.86 -6.93 0.65
C PRO A 237 3.35 -5.51 0.35
N VAL A 238 3.98 -5.32 -0.80
CA VAL A 238 4.45 -4.01 -1.28
C VAL A 238 3.72 -3.67 -2.57
N PHE A 239 2.89 -2.63 -2.53
CA PHE A 239 2.18 -2.12 -3.69
C PHE A 239 2.86 -0.84 -4.19
N ILE A 240 3.66 -0.97 -5.25
CA ILE A 240 4.28 0.17 -5.93
C ILE A 240 3.29 0.71 -6.95
N PHE A 241 2.80 1.92 -6.71
CA PHE A 241 1.79 2.57 -7.54
C PHE A 241 2.36 3.84 -8.15
N SER A 242 2.87 3.72 -9.38
CA SER A 242 3.63 4.77 -10.04
C SER A 242 2.89 5.36 -11.23
N ALA A 243 2.94 6.68 -11.38
CA ALA A 243 2.56 7.37 -12.62
C ALA A 243 3.64 7.29 -13.72
N GLY A 244 4.79 6.67 -13.44
CA GLY A 244 5.90 6.50 -14.39
C GLY A 244 5.60 5.48 -15.51
N ILE A 245 6.66 4.82 -15.99
CA ILE A 245 6.58 3.76 -17.00
C ILE A 245 6.85 2.42 -16.32
N GLY A 246 5.86 1.52 -16.35
CA GLY A 246 5.89 0.25 -15.61
C GLY A 246 7.05 -0.65 -16.02
N ASP A 247 7.27 -0.88 -17.31
CA ASP A 247 8.34 -1.75 -17.82
C ASP A 247 9.74 -1.23 -17.43
N VAL A 248 9.91 0.09 -17.34
CA VAL A 248 11.17 0.71 -16.92
C VAL A 248 11.37 0.56 -15.42
N LEU A 249 10.32 0.83 -14.63
CA LEU A 249 10.33 0.63 -13.18
C LEU A 249 10.70 -0.81 -12.83
N GLU A 250 10.01 -1.79 -13.41
CA GLU A 250 10.26 -3.21 -13.17
C GLU A 250 11.71 -3.58 -13.48
N GLU A 251 12.24 -3.10 -14.60
CA GLU A 251 13.63 -3.36 -14.99
C GLU A 251 14.62 -2.70 -14.01
N VAL A 252 14.33 -1.50 -13.49
CA VAL A 252 15.17 -0.84 -12.46
C VAL A 252 15.26 -1.69 -11.19
N ILE A 253 14.12 -2.09 -10.62
CA ILE A 253 14.11 -2.88 -9.38
C ILE A 253 14.58 -4.32 -9.60
N HIS A 254 14.42 -4.87 -10.81
CA HIS A 254 14.95 -6.17 -11.19
C HIS A 254 16.48 -6.14 -11.27
N GLN A 255 17.08 -5.15 -11.96
CA GLN A 255 18.54 -5.01 -12.01
C GLN A 255 19.17 -4.70 -10.65
N ALA A 256 18.44 -4.00 -9.78
CA ALA A 256 18.84 -3.76 -8.40
C ALA A 256 18.69 -5.00 -7.48
N GLY A 257 18.11 -6.10 -7.98
CA GLY A 257 17.98 -7.35 -7.22
C GLY A 257 16.89 -7.34 -6.15
N VAL A 258 15.95 -6.39 -6.21
CA VAL A 258 14.92 -6.15 -5.18
C VAL A 258 13.49 -6.35 -5.68
N TYR A 259 13.31 -6.85 -6.91
CA TYR A 259 11.99 -7.21 -7.43
C TYR A 259 11.53 -8.57 -6.89
N HIS A 260 11.20 -8.59 -5.61
CA HIS A 260 10.79 -9.78 -4.87
C HIS A 260 9.32 -10.14 -5.13
N SER A 261 8.94 -11.37 -4.77
CA SER A 261 7.58 -11.90 -5.04
C SER A 261 6.45 -11.19 -4.27
N ASN A 262 6.78 -10.49 -3.18
CA ASN A 262 5.84 -9.67 -2.40
C ASN A 262 5.60 -8.28 -3.01
N VAL A 263 6.32 -7.91 -4.08
CA VAL A 263 6.20 -6.62 -4.74
C VAL A 263 5.21 -6.72 -5.90
N LYS A 264 4.18 -5.88 -5.86
CA LYS A 264 3.21 -5.68 -6.93
C LYS A 264 3.38 -4.28 -7.53
N VAL A 265 3.62 -4.22 -8.83
CA VAL A 265 3.71 -2.96 -9.58
C VAL A 265 2.39 -2.66 -10.29
N VAL A 266 1.90 -1.43 -10.16
CA VAL A 266 0.83 -0.83 -10.96
C VAL A 266 1.33 0.50 -11.52
N SER A 267 1.39 0.59 -12.84
CA SER A 267 1.89 1.78 -13.55
C SER A 267 1.43 1.77 -15.01
N ASN A 268 1.90 2.74 -15.81
CA ASN A 268 1.66 2.79 -17.25
C ASN A 268 2.58 1.78 -17.95
N PHE A 269 2.07 0.57 -18.16
CA PHE A 269 2.79 -0.47 -18.89
C PHE A 269 2.70 -0.25 -20.40
N MET A 270 3.81 -0.41 -21.09
CA MET A 270 3.91 -0.32 -22.53
C MET A 270 3.19 -1.47 -23.21
N ASP A 271 2.61 -1.17 -24.37
CA ASP A 271 2.08 -2.13 -25.32
C ASP A 271 2.96 -2.21 -26.55
N PHE A 272 3.30 -3.43 -26.94
CA PHE A 272 4.22 -3.71 -28.04
C PHE A 272 3.49 -4.43 -29.17
N ASP A 273 3.93 -4.21 -30.41
CA ASP A 273 3.44 -4.96 -31.57
C ASP A 273 4.07 -6.36 -31.66
N GLU A 274 3.72 -7.10 -32.71
CA GLU A 274 4.21 -8.47 -32.96
C GLU A 274 5.74 -8.53 -33.15
N ASN A 275 6.37 -7.41 -33.51
CA ASN A 275 7.81 -7.28 -33.71
C ASN A 275 8.53 -6.76 -32.45
N GLY A 276 7.81 -6.49 -31.36
CA GLY A 276 8.38 -5.93 -30.14
C GLY A 276 8.59 -4.41 -30.17
N VAL A 277 7.96 -3.70 -31.11
CA VAL A 277 8.02 -2.23 -31.21
C VAL A 277 6.92 -1.60 -30.36
N LEU A 278 7.27 -0.56 -29.60
CA LEU A 278 6.32 0.22 -28.81
C LEU A 278 5.24 0.82 -29.71
N LYS A 279 3.97 0.48 -29.43
CA LYS A 279 2.80 1.00 -30.18
C LYS A 279 1.80 1.76 -29.32
N GLY A 280 1.92 1.69 -27.99
CA GLY A 280 0.96 2.27 -27.07
C GLY A 280 1.27 1.98 -25.61
N PHE A 281 0.30 2.28 -24.74
CA PHE A 281 0.30 1.94 -23.33
C PHE A 281 -0.99 1.20 -22.98
N LYS A 282 -0.91 0.27 -22.04
CA LYS A 282 -2.00 -0.63 -21.66
C LYS A 282 -2.91 0.04 -20.64
N GLY A 283 -4.19 -0.29 -20.72
CA GLY A 283 -5.18 0.13 -19.73
C GLY A 283 -5.45 1.63 -19.77
N GLU A 284 -5.81 2.19 -18.62
CA GLU A 284 -6.05 3.62 -18.47
C GLU A 284 -4.81 4.33 -17.95
N LEU A 285 -4.60 5.55 -18.44
CA LEU A 285 -3.48 6.39 -18.02
C LEU A 285 -3.51 6.63 -16.51
N ILE A 286 -2.37 6.40 -15.86
CA ILE A 286 -2.09 6.83 -14.50
C ILE A 286 -1.19 8.06 -14.58
N HIS A 287 -1.62 9.16 -13.97
CA HIS A 287 -0.84 10.38 -13.80
C HIS A 287 -0.89 10.80 -12.32
N VAL A 288 -0.11 11.81 -11.95
CA VAL A 288 0.05 12.25 -10.55
C VAL A 288 -1.28 12.47 -9.80
N TYR A 289 -2.32 13.02 -10.44
CA TYR A 289 -3.60 13.35 -9.79
C TYR A 289 -4.77 12.35 -9.93
N ASN A 290 -4.58 11.17 -10.52
CA ASN A 290 -5.68 10.18 -10.66
C ASN A 290 -5.39 8.83 -9.99
N LYS A 291 -4.43 8.81 -9.06
CA LYS A 291 -4.10 7.59 -8.31
C LYS A 291 -5.29 7.06 -7.51
N HIS A 292 -6.18 7.92 -7.04
CA HIS A 292 -7.49 7.53 -6.48
C HIS A 292 -8.22 6.49 -7.35
N ASP A 293 -8.38 6.78 -8.65
CA ASP A 293 -9.14 5.92 -9.57
C ASP A 293 -8.45 4.56 -9.76
N GLY A 294 -7.12 4.55 -9.89
CA GLY A 294 -6.36 3.32 -9.99
C GLY A 294 -6.37 2.51 -8.70
N ALA A 295 -6.35 3.15 -7.52
CA ALA A 295 -6.48 2.47 -6.24
C ALA A 295 -7.83 1.73 -6.15
N LEU A 296 -8.93 2.39 -6.54
CA LEU A 296 -10.27 1.79 -6.56
C LEU A 296 -10.45 0.68 -7.61
N LYS A 297 -9.64 0.66 -8.67
CA LYS A 297 -9.67 -0.42 -9.68
C LYS A 297 -8.94 -1.68 -9.23
N ASN A 298 -8.00 -1.55 -8.29
CA ASN A 298 -7.25 -2.67 -7.72
C ASN A 298 -7.96 -3.34 -6.53
N THR A 299 -9.29 -3.28 -6.48
CA THR A 299 -10.07 -3.86 -5.37
C THR A 299 -9.86 -5.36 -5.18
N GLU A 300 -9.56 -6.14 -6.23
CA GLU A 300 -9.23 -7.56 -6.10
C GLU A 300 -7.99 -7.77 -5.23
N TYR A 301 -6.94 -6.98 -5.48
CA TYR A 301 -5.69 -7.01 -4.71
C TYR A 301 -5.95 -6.61 -3.25
N PHE A 302 -6.61 -5.48 -3.01
CA PHE A 302 -6.88 -5.01 -1.66
C PHE A 302 -7.88 -5.91 -0.88
N LYS A 303 -8.79 -6.61 -1.56
CA LYS A 303 -9.67 -7.61 -0.94
C LYS A 303 -8.89 -8.82 -0.42
N GLN A 304 -7.83 -9.24 -1.13
CA GLN A 304 -6.96 -10.32 -0.68
C GLN A 304 -6.14 -9.91 0.56
N LEU A 305 -5.87 -8.61 0.71
CA LEU A 305 -5.12 -8.03 1.82
C LEU A 305 -6.00 -7.37 2.90
N LYS A 306 -7.27 -7.80 3.02
CA LYS A 306 -8.24 -7.21 3.97
C LYS A 306 -7.80 -7.23 5.44
N ASP A 307 -6.91 -8.17 5.78
CA ASP A 307 -6.39 -8.37 7.14
C ASP A 307 -5.14 -7.51 7.38
N ASN A 308 -4.51 -7.00 6.31
CA ASN A 308 -3.39 -6.06 6.37
C ASN A 308 -3.87 -4.63 6.62
N SER A 309 -4.52 -4.39 7.75
CA SER A 309 -5.17 -3.12 8.08
C SER A 309 -4.21 -1.98 8.50
N ASN A 310 -2.91 -2.25 8.57
CA ASN A 310 -1.88 -1.29 8.94
C ASN A 310 -1.05 -0.92 7.71
N ILE A 311 -0.97 0.37 7.39
CA ILE A 311 -0.38 0.86 6.15
C ILE A 311 0.76 1.83 6.45
N ILE A 312 1.89 1.64 5.77
CA ILE A 312 2.87 2.71 5.58
C ILE A 312 2.72 3.18 4.12
N LEU A 313 2.39 4.46 3.96
CA LEU A 313 2.27 5.13 2.67
C LEU A 313 3.47 6.04 2.44
N LEU A 314 4.18 5.84 1.34
CA LEU A 314 5.32 6.69 0.93
C LEU A 314 4.98 7.40 -0.39
N GLY A 315 5.20 8.70 -0.46
CA GLY A 315 5.00 9.48 -1.69
C GLY A 315 5.80 10.77 -1.68
N ASP A 316 5.90 11.45 -2.81
CA ASP A 316 6.59 12.74 -2.95
C ASP A 316 5.67 13.85 -3.47
N SER A 317 4.46 13.51 -3.91
CA SER A 317 3.45 14.45 -4.40
C SER A 317 2.22 14.50 -3.50
N GLN A 318 1.35 15.50 -3.73
CA GLN A 318 0.04 15.56 -3.07
C GLN A 318 -0.94 14.49 -3.60
N GLY A 319 -0.74 14.02 -4.83
CA GLY A 319 -1.60 13.00 -5.44
C GLY A 319 -1.43 11.62 -4.81
N ASP A 320 -0.26 11.35 -4.25
CA ASP A 320 0.09 10.07 -3.62
C ASP A 320 -0.73 9.78 -2.35
N LEU A 321 -1.27 10.81 -1.71
CA LEU A 321 -2.11 10.68 -0.52
C LEU A 321 -3.38 9.83 -0.76
N SER A 322 -3.77 9.66 -2.02
CA SER A 322 -4.93 8.87 -2.48
C SER A 322 -4.61 7.41 -2.84
N MET A 323 -3.34 7.00 -2.80
CA MET A 323 -2.94 5.63 -3.21
C MET A 323 -3.54 4.53 -2.32
N ALA A 324 -3.92 4.86 -1.09
CA ALA A 324 -4.54 3.93 -0.15
C ALA A 324 -6.08 3.90 -0.23
N ASP A 325 -6.72 4.66 -1.12
CA ASP A 325 -8.19 4.77 -1.15
C ASP A 325 -8.91 3.46 -1.53
N GLY A 326 -8.19 2.52 -2.14
CA GLY A 326 -8.68 1.18 -2.44
C GLY A 326 -8.65 0.20 -1.25
N VAL A 327 -8.03 0.59 -0.13
CA VAL A 327 -7.89 -0.28 1.06
C VAL A 327 -9.22 -0.33 1.83
N ALA A 328 -9.76 -1.53 1.98
CA ALA A 328 -11.10 -1.71 2.56
C ALA A 328 -11.19 -1.36 4.05
N ASN A 329 -10.17 -1.75 4.84
CA ASN A 329 -10.14 -1.57 6.29
C ASN A 329 -8.79 -0.97 6.70
N VAL A 330 -8.80 0.23 7.27
CA VAL A 330 -7.60 0.90 7.77
C VAL A 330 -7.73 1.06 9.28
N GLU A 331 -6.90 0.34 10.05
CA GLU A 331 -6.76 0.54 11.49
C GLU A 331 -5.75 1.67 11.77
N HIS A 332 -4.57 1.59 11.15
CA HIS A 332 -3.51 2.58 11.28
C HIS A 332 -2.89 2.86 9.91
N ILE A 333 -2.73 4.13 9.55
CA ILE A 333 -2.00 4.54 8.35
C ILE A 333 -0.99 5.63 8.74
N LEU A 334 0.27 5.40 8.39
CA LEU A 334 1.32 6.40 8.51
C LEU A 334 1.69 6.90 7.11
N LYS A 335 1.61 8.21 6.89
CA LYS A 335 1.96 8.83 5.61
C LYS A 335 3.30 9.56 5.73
N ILE A 336 4.27 9.16 4.91
CA ILE A 336 5.59 9.76 4.82
C ILE A 336 5.76 10.43 3.45
N GLY A 337 5.99 11.73 3.45
CA GLY A 337 6.08 12.57 2.25
C GLY A 337 7.51 13.05 1.99
N TYR A 338 8.09 12.75 0.83
CA TYR A 338 9.36 13.32 0.38
C TYR A 338 9.15 14.68 -0.27
N LEU A 339 9.61 15.76 0.37
CA LEU A 339 9.55 17.10 -0.19
C LEU A 339 10.90 17.45 -0.83
N ASN A 340 10.98 17.19 -2.14
CA ASN A 340 12.24 17.24 -2.88
C ASN A 340 12.54 18.62 -3.51
N ASP A 341 11.50 19.39 -3.84
CA ASP A 341 11.59 20.68 -4.54
C ASP A 341 10.66 21.72 -3.90
N LYS A 342 10.88 23.01 -4.18
CA LYS A 342 10.05 24.14 -3.70
C LYS A 342 9.71 24.10 -2.20
N VAL A 343 10.71 23.74 -1.39
CA VAL A 343 10.54 23.50 0.05
C VAL A 343 9.85 24.67 0.75
N ASP A 344 10.31 25.89 0.53
CA ASP A 344 9.78 27.09 1.20
C ASP A 344 8.30 27.34 0.86
N GLU A 345 7.86 26.97 -0.33
CA GLU A 345 6.49 27.18 -0.83
C GLU A 345 5.53 26.06 -0.38
N LEU A 346 6.04 24.83 -0.22
CA LEU A 346 5.22 23.64 -0.09
C LEU A 346 5.30 22.98 1.29
N LEU A 347 6.27 23.32 2.13
CA LEU A 347 6.49 22.64 3.41
C LEU A 347 5.26 22.65 4.31
N GLU A 348 4.59 23.79 4.47
CA GLU A 348 3.37 23.89 5.28
C GLU A 348 2.27 22.95 4.75
N LYS A 349 2.01 22.98 3.43
CA LYS A 349 1.02 22.11 2.79
C LYS A 349 1.36 20.62 2.95
N TYR A 350 2.64 20.25 2.88
CA TYR A 350 3.09 18.89 3.11
C TYR A 350 2.91 18.48 4.57
N MET A 351 3.29 19.33 5.52
CA MET A 351 3.14 19.08 6.96
C MET A 351 1.66 19.00 7.40
N ASP A 352 0.75 19.61 6.64
CA ASP A 352 -0.69 19.50 6.85
C ASP A 352 -1.28 18.17 6.36
N SER A 353 -0.63 17.53 5.39
CA SER A 353 -1.20 16.41 4.64
C SER A 353 -0.49 15.07 4.89
N TYR A 354 0.79 15.11 5.22
CA TYR A 354 1.63 13.97 5.60
C TYR A 354 1.93 14.01 7.10
N ASP A 355 1.97 12.84 7.74
CA ASP A 355 2.29 12.74 9.17
C ASP A 355 3.80 13.02 9.39
N ILE A 356 4.66 12.57 8.47
CA ILE A 356 6.11 12.82 8.45
C ILE A 356 6.49 13.40 7.10
N VAL A 357 7.21 14.52 7.07
CA VAL A 357 7.77 15.14 5.86
C VAL A 357 9.29 15.03 5.89
N LEU A 358 9.87 14.52 4.81
CA LEU A 358 11.30 14.35 4.61
C LEU A 358 11.79 15.36 3.56
N VAL A 359 12.38 16.46 4.02
CA VAL A 359 12.84 17.56 3.17
C VAL A 359 14.21 17.25 2.59
N LYS A 360 14.29 17.15 1.25
CA LYS A 360 15.53 16.88 0.50
C LYS A 360 16.32 15.67 1.04
N ASP A 361 15.59 14.63 1.42
CA ASP A 361 16.16 13.39 1.95
C ASP A 361 16.27 12.34 0.84
N GLU A 362 17.47 11.80 0.61
CA GLU A 362 17.75 10.78 -0.40
C GLU A 362 17.91 9.38 0.19
N SER A 363 17.40 9.17 1.42
CA SER A 363 17.44 7.90 2.15
C SER A 363 16.04 7.35 2.49
N LEU A 364 15.99 6.06 2.79
CA LEU A 364 14.83 5.36 3.38
C LEU A 364 15.00 5.14 4.88
N ASP A 365 15.95 5.82 5.54
CA ASP A 365 16.33 5.55 6.93
C ASP A 365 15.16 5.68 7.92
N VAL A 366 14.30 6.69 7.75
CA VAL A 366 13.14 6.87 8.63
C VAL A 366 12.16 5.69 8.45
N ALA A 367 11.83 5.32 7.22
CA ALA A 367 10.97 4.16 6.94
C ALA A 367 11.60 2.86 7.48
N ASN A 368 12.89 2.63 7.22
CA ASN A 368 13.64 1.47 7.70
C ASN A 368 13.68 1.40 9.23
N SER A 369 13.84 2.53 9.92
CA SER A 369 13.84 2.57 11.39
C SER A 369 12.48 2.19 11.98
N ILE A 370 11.39 2.55 11.31
CA ILE A 370 10.02 2.18 11.70
C ILE A 370 9.81 0.67 11.45
N LEU A 371 10.19 0.17 10.27
CA LEU A 371 10.16 -1.26 9.95
C LEU A 371 11.02 -2.07 10.93
N GLN A 372 12.11 -1.51 11.44
CA GLN A 372 12.95 -2.14 12.46
C GLN A 372 12.25 -2.33 13.81
N LYS A 373 11.25 -1.50 14.13
CA LYS A 373 10.45 -1.64 15.36
C LYS A 373 9.24 -2.55 15.17
N ILE A 374 8.70 -2.64 13.96
CA ILE A 374 7.50 -3.44 13.65
C ILE A 374 7.85 -4.91 13.42
N LEU A 375 8.92 -5.19 12.66
CA LEU A 375 9.26 -6.51 12.11
C LEU A 375 10.37 -7.22 12.89
#